data_AF-A0A8J6KWB0-F1
#
_entry.id   AF-A0A8J6KWB0-F1
#
_cell.length_a   1.000
_cell.length_b   1.000
_cell.length_c   1.000
_cell.angle_alpha   90.00
_cell.angle_beta   90.00
_cell.angle_gamma   90.00
#
_symmetry.space_group_name_H-M   'P 1'
#
loop_
_entity.id
_entity.type
_entity.pdbx_description
1 polymer ?
#
loop_
_entity_poly.entity_id
_entity_poly.type
_entity_poly.pdbx_seq_one_letter_code
_entity_poly.pdbx_strand_id
1 'polypeptide(L)' 'MEFSYPVHICTPPQFTLLMFFICTTKTEWLDGKHVVFGEVKEGMNIVEAMERLGSRNGKTSKKITISDCGQL' A
#
# COMPACT_ATOMS: atom_id res chain seq x y z
N MET A 1 -0.57 -10.98 -17.18
CA MET A 1 -1.46 -9.97 -16.59
C MET A 1 -0.55 -8.86 -16.11
N GLU A 2 -0.35 -7.83 -16.93
CA GLU A 2 0.32 -6.62 -16.45
C GLU A 2 -0.65 -5.91 -15.51
N PHE A 3 -0.30 -5.84 -14.23
CA PHE A 3 -0.96 -4.96 -13.29
C PHE A 3 -0.39 -3.55 -13.48
N SER A 4 -0.74 -2.92 -14.61
CA SER A 4 -0.44 -1.51 -14.89
C SER A 4 -1.57 -0.65 -14.32
N TYR A 5 -1.66 -0.60 -12.99
CA TYR A 5 -2.59 0.29 -12.31
C TYR A 5 -1.82 1.07 -11.23
N PRO A 6 -2.08 2.39 -11.08
CA PRO A 6 -1.42 3.19 -10.08
C PRO A 6 -1.76 2.66 -8.69
N VAL A 7 -0.73 2.43 -7.90
CA VAL A 7 -0.87 1.99 -6.52
C VAL A 7 -1.20 3.21 -5.67
N HIS A 8 -2.39 3.22 -5.10
CA HIS A 8 -2.86 4.32 -4.27
C HIS A 8 -2.46 4.10 -2.82
N ILE A 9 -1.86 5.14 -2.21
CA ILE A 9 -1.57 5.13 -0.78
C ILE A 9 -2.69 5.90 -0.08
N CYS A 10 -3.40 5.24 0.83
CA CYS A 10 -4.48 5.88 1.57
C CYS A 10 -4.29 5.75 3.08
N THR A 11 -4.89 6.71 3.79
CA THR A 11 -4.84 6.81 5.26
C THR A 11 -6.27 6.75 5.83
N PRO A 12 -6.45 6.14 7.01
CA PRO A 12 -7.73 6.15 7.71
C PRO A 12 -8.09 7.56 8.18
N PRO A 13 -9.39 7.91 8.22
CA PRO A 13 -9.85 9.28 8.46
C PRO A 13 -9.68 9.78 9.91
N GLN A 14 -9.15 8.97 10.84
CA GLN A 14 -9.05 9.34 12.27
C GLN A 14 -7.71 8.93 12.93
N PHE A 15 -7.05 9.94 13.52
CA PHE A 15 -6.03 9.96 14.59
C PHE A 15 -4.89 8.91 14.62
N THR A 16 -4.57 8.25 13.51
CA THR A 16 -3.38 7.40 13.40
C THR A 16 -2.51 7.88 12.24
N LEU A 17 -1.82 9.00 12.46
CA LEU A 17 -0.96 9.67 11.47
C LEU A 17 0.21 8.81 10.94
N LEU A 18 0.40 7.59 11.48
CA LEU A 18 1.53 6.72 11.17
C LEU A 18 1.15 5.49 10.35
N MET A 19 -0.14 5.19 10.18
CA MET A 19 -0.57 4.00 9.45
C MET A 19 -1.14 4.37 8.09
N PHE A 20 -0.50 3.88 7.05
CA PHE A 20 -0.97 3.96 5.67
C PHE A 20 -1.13 2.55 5.12
N PHE A 21 -1.90 2.43 4.05
CA PHE A 21 -2.02 1.19 3.29
C PHE A 21 -1.84 1.47 1.81
N ILE A 22 -1.34 0.44 1.13
CA ILE A 22 -0.97 0.46 -0.27
C ILE A 22 -1.99 -0.42 -1.01
N CYS A 23 -2.79 0.17 -1.88
CA CYS A 23 -3.81 -0.54 -2.66
C CYS A 23 -3.21 -1.03 -3.98
N THR A 24 -3.07 -2.35 -4.13
CA THR A 24 -2.60 -3.02 -5.37
C THR A 24 -3.70 -3.20 -6.41
N THR A 25 -4.96 -2.93 -6.05
CA THR A 25 -6.13 -3.07 -6.91
C THR A 25 -7.04 -1.86 -6.80
N LYS A 26 -7.93 -1.67 -7.77
CA LYS A 26 -8.90 -0.58 -7.77
C LYS A 26 -9.89 -0.76 -6.61
N THR A 27 -9.83 0.14 -5.63
CA THR A 27 -10.69 0.09 -4.44
C THR A 27 -11.70 1.23 -4.42
N GLU A 28 -12.68 1.20 -5.33
CA GLU A 28 -13.73 2.24 -5.45
C GLU A 28 -14.60 2.37 -4.18
N TRP A 29 -14.67 1.30 -3.37
CA TRP A 29 -15.42 1.32 -2.11
C TRP A 29 -14.73 2.10 -0.97
N LEU A 30 -13.48 2.50 -1.16
CA LEU A 30 -12.72 3.30 -0.18
C LEU A 30 -12.85 4.81 -0.46
N ASP A 31 -13.38 5.20 -1.62
CA ASP A 31 -13.57 6.59 -2.02
C ASP A 31 -14.47 7.32 -1.02
N GLY A 32 -14.01 8.48 -0.54
CA GLY A 32 -14.70 9.31 0.47
C GLY A 32 -14.56 8.85 1.92
N LYS A 33 -14.08 7.62 2.18
CA LYS A 33 -13.74 7.14 3.54
C LYS A 33 -12.25 7.25 3.85
N HIS A 34 -11.42 7.12 2.83
CA HIS A 34 -9.97 7.21 2.95
C HIS A 34 -9.45 8.28 2.00
N VAL A 35 -8.46 9.03 2.45
CA VAL A 35 -7.84 10.07 1.64
C VAL A 35 -6.67 9.45 0.89
N VAL A 36 -6.74 9.47 -0.44
CA VAL A 36 -5.60 9.14 -1.30
C VAL A 36 -4.62 10.31 -1.23
N PHE A 37 -3.40 10.06 -0.75
CA PHE A 37 -2.40 11.12 -0.59
C PHE A 37 -1.25 11.06 -1.60
N GLY A 38 -1.13 9.95 -2.35
CA GLY A 38 -0.08 9.78 -3.35
C GLY A 38 -0.17 8.46 -4.11
N GLU A 39 0.68 8.33 -5.12
CA GLU A 39 0.84 7.13 -5.94
C GLU A 39 2.30 6.64 -5.94
N VAL A 40 2.52 5.33 -6.07
CA VAL A 40 3.86 4.76 -6.18
C VAL A 40 4.37 4.95 -7.62
N LYS A 41 5.39 5.80 -7.79
CA LYS A 41 6.00 6.08 -9.11
C LYS A 41 7.05 5.03 -9.51
N GLU A 42 7.83 4.53 -8.56
CA GLU A 42 8.92 3.57 -8.76
C GLU A 42 8.91 2.53 -7.63
N GLY A 43 9.38 1.31 -7.91
CA GLY A 43 9.43 0.24 -6.90
C GLY A 43 8.21 -0.69 -6.82
N MET A 44 7.39 -0.73 -7.88
CA MET A 44 6.20 -1.62 -7.96
C MET A 44 6.55 -3.10 -7.78
N ASN A 45 7.73 -3.51 -8.24
CA ASN A 45 8.27 -4.86 -8.02
C ASN A 45 8.42 -5.23 -6.52
N ILE A 46 8.74 -4.26 -5.67
CA ILE A 46 8.85 -4.45 -4.21
C ILE A 46 7.45 -4.61 -3.62
N VAL A 47 6.50 -3.78 -4.05
CA VAL A 47 5.09 -3.86 -3.62
C VAL A 47 4.49 -5.22 -3.98
N GLU A 48 4.72 -5.70 -5.21
CA GLU A 48 4.28 -7.04 -5.63
C GLU A 48 4.93 -8.16 -4.80
N ALA A 49 6.23 -8.05 -4.51
CA ALA A 49 6.92 -9.03 -3.69
C ALA A 49 6.38 -9.05 -2.24
N MET A 50 6.02 -7.89 -1.69
CA MET A 50 5.36 -7.77 -0.38
C MET A 50 3.95 -8.36 -0.41
N GLU A 51 3.17 -8.12 -1.47
CA GLU A 51 1.84 -8.67 -1.66
C GLU A 51 1.87 -10.20 -1.72
N ARG A 52 2.83 -10.79 -2.44
CA ARG A 52 3.03 -12.25 -2.50
C ARG A 52 3.38 -12.89 -1.16
N LEU A 53 3.96 -12.12 -0.23
CA LEU A 53 4.26 -12.56 1.13
C LEU A 53 3.07 -12.36 2.09
N GLY A 54 2.04 -11.64 1.67
CA GLY A 54 0.79 -11.47 2.39
C GLY A 54 -0.06 -12.75 2.41
N SER A 55 -1.03 -12.81 3.32
CA SER A 55 -2.05 -13.85 3.34
C SER A 55 -3.43 -13.22 3.35
N ARG A 56 -4.46 -14.01 3.00
CA ARG A 56 -5.86 -13.56 2.99
C ARG A 56 -6.35 -13.06 4.36
N ASN A 57 -5.70 -13.47 5.44
CA ASN A 57 -5.99 -13.02 6.81
C ASN A 57 -5.22 -11.73 7.20
N GLY A 58 -4.50 -11.10 6.27
CA GLY A 58 -3.70 -9.90 6.52
C GLY A 58 -2.38 -10.17 7.26
N LYS A 59 -2.10 -11.42 7.65
CA LYS A 59 -0.85 -11.79 8.33
C LYS A 59 0.22 -12.09 7.29
N THR A 60 1.34 -11.38 7.36
CA THR A 60 2.46 -11.66 6.46
C THR A 60 3.19 -12.93 6.87
N SER A 61 3.60 -13.74 5.90
CA SER A 61 4.36 -14.97 6.15
C SER A 61 5.77 -14.69 6.64
N LYS A 62 6.30 -13.51 6.32
CA LYS A 62 7.60 -13.01 6.78
C LYS A 62 7.43 -11.64 7.42
N LYS A 63 8.32 -11.28 8.34
CA LYS A 63 8.39 -9.94 8.89
C LYS A 63 8.85 -8.98 7.79
N ILE A 64 7.99 -8.04 7.43
CA ILE A 64 8.29 -6.96 6.48
C ILE A 64 8.56 -5.71 7.33
N THR A 65 9.70 -5.06 7.13
CA THR A 65 10.09 -3.87 7.91
C THR A 65 10.79 -2.89 6.98
N ILE A 66 10.43 -1.62 7.07
CA ILE A 66 11.10 -0.54 6.35
C ILE A 66 12.46 -0.36 7.04
N SER A 67 13.53 -0.73 6.33
CA SER A 67 14.88 -0.71 6.91
C SER A 67 15.51 0.69 6.86
N ASP A 68 15.12 1.49 5.88
CA ASP A 68 15.55 2.87 5.69
C ASP A 68 14.45 3.65 4.95
N CYS A 69 14.27 4.93 5.27
CA CYS A 69 13.34 5.82 4.57
C CYS A 69 13.86 7.26 4.55
N GLY A 70 13.51 8.00 3.50
CA GLY A 70 13.95 9.38 3.30
C GLY A 70 13.17 10.07 2.18
N GLN A 71 13.47 11.34 1.96
CA GLN A 71 12.94 12.13 0.85
C GLN A 71 14.07 12.37 -0.16
N LEU A 72 13.75 12.25 -1.45
CA LEU A 72 14.63 12.60 -2.58
C LEU A 72 14.64 14.11 -2.84
#